data_AF-A0A929AV04-F1
#
_entry.id   AF-A0A929AV04-F1
#
_cell.length_a   1.000
_cell.length_b   1.000
_cell.length_c   1.000
_cell.angle_alpha   90.00
_cell.angle_beta   90.00
_cell.angle_gamma   90.00
#
_symmetry.space_group_name_H-M   'P 1'
#
loop_
_entity.id
_entity.type
_entity.pdbx_description
1 polymer ?
#
loop_
_entity_poly.entity_id
_entity_poly.type
_entity_poly.pdbx_seq_one_letter_code
_entity_poly.pdbx_strand_id
1 'polypeptide(L)'
;MTQITLSDLPESLQTLLTQAIQTGEPLTITQNNQPLAIISPIKKSKRPAFAEPKDSGKIIGDIVEAQPYEYQSQTFKDLLDQVEAVPPDFDSDQAKAEYLAEKYNL
;
A
#
# COMPACT_ATOMS: atom_id res chain seq x y z
N MET A 1 22.25 -15.25 -15.66
CA MET A 1 21.60 -16.18 -14.72
C MET A 1 21.99 -17.58 -15.13
N THR A 2 22.53 -18.40 -14.22
CA THR A 2 22.89 -19.79 -14.52
C THR A 2 21.64 -20.64 -14.41
N GLN A 3 21.27 -21.36 -15.48
CA GLN A 3 20.16 -22.31 -15.47
C GLN A 3 20.73 -23.72 -15.42
N ILE A 4 20.29 -24.51 -14.44
CA ILE A 4 20.65 -25.93 -14.29
C ILE A 4 19.39 -26.77 -14.53
N THR A 5 19.55 -27.97 -15.09
CA THR A 5 18.42 -28.88 -15.27
C THR A 5 18.27 -29.79 -14.05
N LEU A 6 17.07 -30.34 -13.83
CA LEU A 6 16.81 -31.25 -12.71
C LEU A 6 17.69 -32.51 -12.80
N SER A 7 17.97 -32.98 -14.02
CA SER A 7 18.81 -34.14 -14.29
C SER A 7 20.28 -33.95 -13.90
N ASP A 8 20.74 -32.70 -13.83
CA ASP A 8 22.11 -32.37 -13.42
C ASP A 8 22.29 -32.42 -11.89
N LEU A 9 21.19 -32.54 -11.13
CA LEU A 9 21.21 -32.61 -9.68
C LEU A 9 21.34 -34.06 -9.17
N PRO A 10 21.98 -34.27 -8.02
CA PRO A 10 21.95 -35.56 -7.32
C PRO A 10 20.52 -36.07 -7.10
N GLU A 11 20.35 -37.39 -7.15
CA GLU A 11 19.04 -38.06 -7.06
C GLU A 11 18.26 -37.70 -5.76
N SER A 12 18.98 -37.48 -4.66
CA SER A 12 18.40 -37.03 -3.39
C SER A 12 17.78 -35.63 -3.48
N LEU A 13 18.38 -34.71 -4.25
CA LEU A 13 17.79 -33.39 -4.48
C LEU A 13 16.64 -33.47 -5.47
N GLN A 14 16.71 -34.35 -6.47
CA GLN A 14 15.60 -34.55 -7.40
C GLN A 14 14.34 -35.06 -6.69
N THR A 15 14.49 -36.02 -5.79
CA THR A 15 13.38 -36.56 -4.99
C THR A 15 12.78 -35.50 -4.07
N LEU A 16 13.62 -34.73 -3.37
CA LEU A 16 13.17 -33.63 -2.52
C LEU A 16 12.37 -32.56 -3.30
N LEU A 17 12.88 -32.14 -4.47
CA LEU A 17 12.20 -31.18 -5.33
C LEU A 17 10.87 -31.74 -5.86
N THR A 18 10.85 -33.03 -6.22
CA THR A 18 9.63 -33.71 -6.68
C THR A 18 8.59 -33.78 -5.57
N GLN A 19 8.98 -34.07 -4.33
CA GLN A 19 8.08 -34.05 -3.17
C GLN A 19 7.51 -32.65 -2.92
N ALA A 20 8.33 -31.59 -3.02
CA ALA A 20 7.86 -30.21 -2.91
C ALA A 20 6.78 -29.90 -3.96
N ILE A 21 7.00 -30.34 -5.20
CA ILE A 21 6.07 -30.14 -6.33
C ILE A 21 4.77 -30.93 -6.12
N GLN A 22 4.85 -32.17 -5.65
CA GLN A 22 3.70 -33.04 -5.41
C GLN A 22 2.82 -32.53 -4.25
N THR A 23 3.44 -32.10 -3.16
CA THR A 23 2.73 -31.57 -1.99
C THR A 23 2.17 -30.18 -2.25
N GLY A 24 2.81 -29.38 -3.11
CA GLY A 24 2.40 -28.00 -3.39
C GLY A 24 2.67 -27.03 -2.23
N GLU A 25 3.32 -27.51 -1.17
CA GLU A 25 3.69 -26.76 0.03
C GLU A 25 5.20 -26.51 0.08
N PRO A 26 5.64 -25.38 0.66
CA PRO A 26 7.06 -25.11 0.85
C PRO A 26 7.71 -26.06 1.86
N LEU A 27 8.87 -26.63 1.49
CA LEU A 27 9.71 -27.41 2.40
C LEU A 27 10.80 -26.53 2.99
N THR A 28 10.89 -26.48 4.32
CA THR A 28 11.95 -25.75 5.03
C THR A 28 13.03 -26.73 5.47
N ILE A 29 14.25 -26.52 4.98
CA ILE A 29 15.44 -27.27 5.39
C ILE A 29 16.03 -26.55 6.59
N THR A 30 16.16 -27.26 7.72
CA THR A 30 16.75 -26.74 8.95
C THR A 30 18.03 -27.49 9.30
N GLN A 31 18.99 -26.78 9.88
CA GLN A 31 20.20 -27.36 10.46
C GLN A 31 20.34 -26.81 11.87
N ASN A 32 20.46 -27.70 12.88
CA ASN A 32 20.54 -27.30 14.29
C ASN A 32 19.40 -26.36 14.72
N ASN A 33 18.16 -26.67 14.33
CA ASN A 33 16.96 -25.85 14.55
C ASN A 33 16.97 -24.45 13.89
N GLN A 34 17.95 -24.13 13.05
CA GLN A 34 17.99 -22.89 12.28
C GLN A 34 17.58 -23.13 10.82
N PRO A 35 16.70 -22.31 10.22
CA PRO A 35 16.34 -22.43 8.81
C PRO A 35 17.53 -22.09 7.91
N LEU A 36 17.87 -23.00 7.00
CA LEU A 36 18.98 -22.85 6.06
C LEU A 36 18.48 -22.52 4.64
N ALA A 37 17.42 -23.19 4.20
CA ALA A 37 16.87 -23.00 2.86
C ALA A 37 15.37 -23.33 2.83
N ILE A 38 14.66 -22.71 1.89
CA ILE A 38 13.25 -23.00 1.63
C ILE A 38 13.11 -23.40 0.17
N ILE A 39 12.45 -24.52 -0.07
CA ILE A 39 12.10 -24.99 -1.40
C ILE A 39 10.61 -24.77 -1.58
N SER A 40 10.26 -23.81 -2.41
CA SER A 40 8.87 -23.48 -2.72
C SER A 40 8.53 -23.93 -4.14
N PRO A 41 7.50 -24.78 -4.33
CA PRO A 41 7.08 -25.17 -5.66
C PRO A 41 6.48 -23.96 -6.41
N ILE A 42 6.82 -23.83 -7.69
CA ILE A 42 6.29 -22.77 -8.54
C ILE A 42 4.83 -23.09 -8.88
N LYS A 43 3.91 -22.38 -8.25
CA LYS A 43 2.48 -22.48 -8.58
C LYS A 43 2.24 -21.78 -9.91
N LYS A 44 1.78 -22.53 -10.93
CA LYS A 44 1.27 -21.94 -12.17
C LYS A 44 -0.07 -21.26 -11.86
N SER A 45 -0.04 -19.97 -11.50
CA SER A 45 -1.27 -19.22 -11.41
C SER A 45 -1.85 -19.06 -12.81
N LYS A 46 -3.00 -19.67 -13.09
CA LYS A 46 -3.87 -19.10 -14.11
C LYS A 46 -4.40 -17.79 -13.54
N ARG A 47 -4.19 -16.67 -14.26
CA ARG A 47 -4.97 -15.48 -13.93
C ARG A 47 -6.44 -15.86 -14.10
N PRO A 48 -7.30 -15.57 -13.11
CA PRO A 48 -8.72 -15.69 -13.33
C PRO A 48 -9.10 -14.90 -14.59
N ALA A 49 -10.07 -15.41 -15.35
CA ALA A 49 -10.58 -14.65 -16.47
C ALA A 49 -11.11 -13.30 -15.95
N PHE A 50 -11.00 -12.25 -16.76
CA PHE A 50 -11.62 -10.97 -16.43
C PHE A 50 -13.12 -11.22 -16.13
N ALA A 51 -13.59 -10.74 -14.98
CA ALA A 51 -14.93 -10.98 -14.42
C ALA A 51 -15.19 -12.35 -13.76
N GLU A 52 -14.18 -13.17 -13.47
CA GLU A 52 -14.37 -14.30 -12.56
C GLU A 52 -14.55 -13.78 -11.12
N PRO A 53 -15.68 -14.07 -10.45
CA PRO A 53 -15.93 -13.56 -9.11
C PRO A 53 -14.92 -14.19 -8.15
N LYS A 54 -13.95 -13.40 -7.67
CA LYS A 54 -13.21 -13.75 -6.46
C LYS A 54 -14.24 -13.81 -5.34
N ASP A 55 -14.27 -14.96 -4.66
CA ASP A 55 -15.09 -15.28 -3.49
C ASP A 55 -15.47 -13.99 -2.75
N SER A 56 -16.71 -13.56 -2.99
CA SER A 56 -17.20 -12.24 -2.63
C SER A 56 -16.99 -12.06 -1.14
N GLY A 57 -16.12 -11.11 -0.77
CA GLY A 57 -15.67 -10.94 0.60
C GLY A 57 -16.84 -10.98 1.58
N LYS A 58 -16.79 -11.90 2.54
CA LYS A 58 -17.79 -12.00 3.59
C LYS A 58 -17.73 -10.72 4.41
N ILE A 59 -18.75 -9.86 4.29
CA ILE A 59 -18.88 -8.67 5.12
C ILE A 59 -19.11 -9.15 6.57
N ILE A 60 -18.13 -8.88 7.43
CA ILE A 60 -18.06 -9.32 8.83
C ILE A 60 -18.41 -8.21 9.82
N GLY A 61 -18.94 -7.08 9.34
CA GLY A 61 -19.36 -5.96 10.18
C GLY A 61 -20.61 -5.28 9.63
N ASP A 62 -21.39 -4.68 10.52
CA ASP A 62 -22.52 -3.85 10.13
C ASP A 62 -22.00 -2.59 9.42
N ILE A 63 -22.54 -2.32 8.23
CA ILE A 63 -22.37 -1.02 7.57
C ILE A 63 -23.13 -0.02 8.44
N VAL A 64 -22.43 0.67 9.33
CA VAL A 64 -23.06 1.70 10.16
C VAL A 64 -23.46 2.85 9.25
N GLU A 65 -24.77 3.11 9.18
CA GLU A 65 -25.35 4.22 8.43
C GLU A 65 -24.71 5.54 8.90
N ALA A 66 -24.20 6.32 7.94
CA ALA A 66 -23.51 7.57 8.23
C ALA A 66 -24.42 8.50 9.03
N GLN A 67 -24.06 8.78 10.29
CA GLN A 67 -24.75 9.79 11.07
C GLN A 67 -24.43 11.17 10.47
N PRO A 68 -25.43 12.04 10.25
CA PRO A 68 -25.18 13.39 9.76
C PRO A 68 -24.35 14.13 10.81
N TYR A 69 -23.12 14.46 10.47
CA TYR A 69 -22.34 15.39 11.27
C TYR A 69 -22.93 16.79 11.07
N GLU A 70 -23.24 17.49 12.14
CA GLU A 70 -23.44 18.94 12.07
C GLU A 70 -22.07 19.58 11.87
N TYR A 71 -21.81 20.12 10.68
CA TYR A 71 -20.64 20.97 10.47
C TYR A 71 -20.73 22.15 11.46
N GLN A 72 -19.71 22.34 12.29
CA GLN A 72 -19.59 23.54 13.12
C GLN A 72 -19.33 24.76 12.23
N SER A 73 -20.39 25.29 11.63
CA SER A 73 -20.32 26.47 10.76
C SER A 73 -20.09 27.76 11.57
N GLN A 74 -20.38 27.73 12.87
CA GLN A 74 -20.22 28.86 13.77
C GLN A 74 -18.75 29.18 14.01
N THR A 75 -17.90 28.19 14.29
CA THR A 75 -16.47 28.43 14.53
C THR A 75 -15.76 29.03 13.32
N PHE A 76 -16.14 28.63 12.09
CA PHE A 76 -15.61 29.23 10.88
C PHE A 76 -16.12 30.65 10.64
N LYS A 77 -17.38 30.95 10.95
CA LYS A 77 -17.93 32.31 10.87
C LYS A 77 -17.28 33.24 11.89
N ASP A 78 -17.14 32.78 13.13
CA ASP A 78 -16.49 33.53 14.19
C ASP A 78 -15.02 33.84 13.87
N LEU A 79 -14.33 32.92 13.19
CA LEU A 79 -12.97 33.15 12.69
C LEU A 79 -12.92 34.15 11.52
N LEU A 80 -13.90 34.13 10.61
CA LEU A 80 -13.98 35.06 9.49
C LEU A 80 -14.36 36.48 9.94
N ASP A 81 -15.22 36.61 10.94
CA ASP A 81 -15.63 37.90 11.52
C ASP A 81 -14.51 38.51 12.39
N GLN A 82 -13.55 37.70 12.84
CA GLN A 82 -12.33 38.15 13.55
C GLN A 82 -11.20 38.56 12.61
N VAL A 83 -11.32 38.35 11.29
CA VAL A 83 -10.32 38.85 10.34
C VAL A 83 -10.48 40.37 10.28
N GLU A 84 -9.43 41.09 10.68
CA GLU A 84 -9.37 42.54 10.55
C GLU A 84 -9.70 42.94 9.10
N ALA A 85 -10.63 43.89 8.95
CA ALA A 85 -11.02 44.38 7.63
C ALA A 85 -9.77 44.84 6.89
N VAL A 86 -9.65 44.42 5.62
CA VAL A 86 -8.56 44.84 4.74
C VAL A 86 -8.49 46.37 4.75
N PRO A 87 -7.31 46.98 5.01
CA PRO A 87 -7.17 48.43 5.02
C PRO A 87 -7.74 49.03 3.72
N PRO A 88 -8.43 50.18 3.77
CA PRO A 88 -9.03 50.78 2.57
C PRO A 88 -7.99 51.09 1.48
N ASP A 89 -6.73 51.27 1.86
CA ASP A 89 -5.60 51.54 0.97
C ASP A 89 -4.79 50.27 0.62
N PHE A 90 -5.34 49.07 0.87
CA PHE A 90 -4.64 47.81 0.59
C PHE A 90 -4.49 47.60 -0.92
N ASP A 91 -3.28 47.81 -1.42
CA ASP A 91 -2.89 47.41 -2.76
C ASP A 91 -2.39 45.96 -2.73
N SER A 92 -3.19 45.06 -3.33
CA SER A 92 -2.89 43.63 -3.35
C SER A 92 -1.63 43.29 -4.14
N ASP A 93 -1.26 44.12 -5.12
CA ASP A 93 -0.09 43.87 -5.95
C ASP A 93 1.19 44.34 -5.25
N GLN A 94 1.12 45.46 -4.51
CA GLN A 94 2.19 45.88 -3.60
C GLN A 94 2.44 44.84 -2.50
N ALA A 95 1.39 44.36 -1.82
CA ALA A 95 1.51 43.38 -0.74
C ALA A 95 2.15 42.05 -1.20
N LYS A 96 1.81 41.61 -2.42
CA LYS A 96 2.45 40.43 -3.03
C LYS A 96 3.92 40.67 -3.34
N ALA A 97 4.25 41.84 -3.89
CA ALA A 97 5.63 42.20 -4.22
C ALA A 97 6.51 42.26 -2.96
N GLU A 98 6.01 42.88 -1.88
CA GLU A 98 6.70 42.94 -0.59
C GLU A 98 6.89 41.54 0.03
N TYR A 99 5.85 40.69 0.02
CA TYR A 99 5.96 39.32 0.51
C TYR A 99 7.01 38.50 -0.26
N LEU A 100 7.06 38.65 -1.58
CA LEU A 100 8.06 38.00 -2.41
C LEU A 100 9.45 38.57 -2.15
N ALA A 101 9.58 39.88 -1.98
CA ALA A 101 10.85 40.52 -1.66
C ALA A 101 11.39 40.06 -0.30
N GLU A 102 10.54 39.99 0.73
CA GLU A 102 10.90 39.49 2.06
C GLU A 102 11.25 38.01 2.03
N LYS A 103 10.43 37.17 1.37
CA LYS A 103 10.64 35.72 1.31
C LYS A 103 11.90 35.34 0.55
N TYR A 104 12.27 36.12 -0.46
CA TYR A 104 13.40 35.84 -1.33
C TYR A 104 14.60 36.77 -1.12
N ASN A 105 14.58 37.65 -0.10
CA ASN A 105 15.60 38.67 0.20
C ASN A 105 16.10 39.41 -1.06
N LEU A 106 15.15 39.85 -1.90
CA LEU A 106 15.43 40.57 -3.15
C LEU A 106 15.77 42.05 -2.92
#